data_AF-A0A7C7EFF6-F1
#
_entry.id   AF-A0A7C7EFF6-F1
#
_cell.length_a   1.000
_cell.length_b   1.000
_cell.length_c   1.000
_cell.angle_alpha   90.00
_cell.angle_beta   90.00
_cell.angle_gamma   90.00
#
_symmetry.space_group_name_H-M   'P 1'
#
loop_
_entity.id
_entity.type
_entity.pdbx_description
1 polymer ?
#
loop_
_entity_poly.entity_id
_entity_poly.type
_entity_poly.pdbx_seq_one_letter_code
_entity_poly.pdbx_strand_id
1 'polypeptide(L)'
;IKEISKFIAGEKIDLFRWSENERELIANSLQPSTVIAVTQVDPKKKSAIAIVPDDQLSLAIGKLGQNVKLAVQASGWNIDIKSESIAASEGIIY
;
A
#
# COMPACT_ATOMS: atom_id res chain seq x y z
N ILE A 1 -14.55 5.93 -16.95
CA ILE A 1 -13.07 5.97 -16.98
C ILE A 1 -12.53 6.56 -18.30
N LYS A 2 -12.99 6.16 -19.50
CA LYS A 2 -12.49 6.69 -20.80
C LYS A 2 -12.53 8.23 -20.95
N GLU A 3 -13.54 8.90 -20.39
CA GLU A 3 -13.71 10.37 -20.52
C GLU A 3 -12.73 11.22 -19.68
N ILE A 4 -12.22 10.71 -18.55
CA ILE A 4 -11.33 11.50 -17.66
C ILE A 4 -9.87 11.47 -18.14
N SER A 5 -9.47 10.40 -18.84
CA SER A 5 -8.09 10.22 -19.31
C SER A 5 -7.56 11.34 -20.22
N LYS A 6 -8.45 12.10 -20.88
CA LYS A 6 -8.07 13.22 -21.76
C LYS A 6 -7.56 14.45 -21.01
N PHE A 7 -7.85 14.58 -19.71
CA PHE A 7 -7.48 15.76 -18.91
C PHE A 7 -6.16 15.63 -18.17
N ILE A 8 -5.52 14.47 -18.23
CA ILE A 8 -4.28 14.19 -17.49
C ILE A 8 -3.23 13.80 -18.51
N ALA A 9 -2.12 14.54 -18.53
CA ALA A 9 -1.09 14.49 -19.57
C ALA A 9 -0.24 13.20 -19.54
N GLY A 10 -0.88 12.03 -19.57
CA GLY A 10 -0.23 10.72 -19.52
C GLY A 10 0.07 10.19 -18.11
N GLU A 11 -0.46 10.81 -17.06
CA GLU A 11 -0.32 10.30 -15.69
C GLU A 11 -1.15 9.02 -15.52
N LYS A 12 -0.55 8.00 -14.89
CA LYS A 12 -1.25 6.74 -14.58
C LYS A 12 -2.14 6.95 -13.35
N ILE A 13 -3.40 6.56 -13.46
CA ILE A 13 -4.37 6.60 -12.37
C ILE A 13 -4.66 5.18 -11.93
N ASP A 14 -4.41 4.92 -10.66
CA ASP A 14 -4.81 3.68 -10.00
C ASP A 14 -6.06 3.94 -9.15
N LEU A 15 -7.05 3.05 -9.25
CA LEU A 15 -8.33 3.15 -8.52
C LEU A 15 -8.45 1.95 -7.58
N PHE A 16 -8.66 2.22 -6.30
CA PHE A 16 -8.87 1.18 -5.30
C PHE A 16 -10.19 1.38 -4.55
N ARG A 17 -10.67 0.32 -3.89
CA ARG A 17 -11.89 0.39 -3.08
C ARG A 17 -11.59 0.96 -1.71
N TRP A 18 -12.31 2.00 -1.32
CA TRP A 18 -12.27 2.51 0.04
C TRP A 18 -12.96 1.52 1.00
N SER A 19 -12.47 1.43 2.24
CA SER A 19 -13.07 0.62 3.32
C SER A 19 -12.97 1.37 4.65
N GLU A 20 -13.95 1.15 5.53
CA GLU A 20 -13.91 1.58 6.94
C GLU A 20 -12.94 0.69 7.76
N ASN A 21 -12.71 -0.54 7.30
CA ASN A 21 -11.72 -1.41 7.92
C ASN A 21 -10.32 -0.93 7.52
N GLU A 22 -9.53 -0.56 8.53
CA GLU A 22 -8.21 0.05 8.37
C GLU A 22 -7.26 -0.87 7.60
N ARG A 23 -7.30 -2.19 7.86
CA ARG A 23 -6.45 -3.18 7.19
C ARG A 23 -6.82 -3.30 5.71
N GLU A 24 -8.11 -3.36 5.41
CA GLU A 24 -8.59 -3.40 4.03
C GLU A 24 -8.28 -2.11 3.29
N LEU A 25 -8.45 -0.94 3.93
CA LEU A 25 -8.13 0.35 3.34
C LEU A 25 -6.65 0.44 2.97
N ILE A 26 -5.76 0.07 3.90
CA ILE A 26 -4.31 0.05 3.67
C ILE A 26 -3.97 -0.92 2.54
N ALA A 27 -4.48 -2.16 2.60
CA ALA A 27 -4.23 -3.17 1.57
C ALA A 27 -4.67 -2.70 0.17
N ASN A 28 -5.88 -2.12 0.07
CA ASN A 28 -6.42 -1.62 -1.18
C ASN A 28 -5.61 -0.43 -1.72
N SER A 29 -5.12 0.47 -0.86
CA SER A 29 -4.36 1.65 -1.27
C SER A 29 -2.99 1.35 -1.89
N LEU A 30 -2.46 0.14 -1.68
CA LEU A 30 -1.18 -0.31 -2.25
C LEU A 30 -1.30 -0.93 -3.65
N GLN A 31 -2.49 -0.94 -4.24
CA GLN A 31 -2.67 -1.35 -5.63
C GLN A 31 -1.72 -0.55 -6.55
N PRO A 32 -1.07 -1.22 -7.53
CA PRO A 32 -1.37 -2.56 -8.07
C PRO A 32 -0.69 -3.74 -7.34
N SER A 33 0.04 -3.50 -6.25
CA SER A 33 0.69 -4.58 -5.48
C SER A 33 -0.34 -5.40 -4.68
N THR A 34 -0.11 -6.70 -4.58
CA THR A 34 -0.87 -7.61 -3.71
C THR A 34 -0.31 -7.55 -2.30
N VAL A 35 -1.20 -7.33 -1.33
CA VAL A 35 -0.85 -7.32 0.09
C VAL A 35 -1.31 -8.63 0.71
N ILE A 36 -0.38 -9.33 1.35
CA ILE A 36 -0.63 -10.61 2.02
C ILE A 36 -1.32 -10.35 3.36
N ALA A 37 -0.79 -9.39 4.12
CA ALA A 37 -1.33 -9.02 5.42
C ALA A 37 -1.01 -7.58 5.78
N VAL A 38 -1.85 -7.01 6.64
CA VAL A 38 -1.59 -5.75 7.34
C VAL A 38 -1.55 -6.04 8.83
N THR A 39 -0.39 -5.82 9.44
CA THR A 39 -0.09 -6.13 10.84
C THR A 39 0.43 -4.90 11.59
N GLN A 40 0.61 -5.03 12.90
CA GLN A 40 1.08 -3.97 13.80
C GLN A 40 0.34 -2.63 13.62
N VAL A 41 -1.00 -2.72 13.48
CA VAL A 41 -1.87 -1.56 13.31
C VAL A 41 -1.93 -0.78 14.64
N ASP A 42 -1.49 0.48 14.62
CA ASP A 42 -1.64 1.45 15.71
C ASP A 42 -2.62 2.55 15.28
N PRO A 43 -3.89 2.49 15.70
CA PRO A 43 -4.89 3.49 15.34
C PRO A 43 -4.60 4.89 15.90
N LYS A 44 -3.86 5.00 17.02
CA LYS A 44 -3.53 6.31 17.62
C LYS A 44 -2.48 7.05 16.78
N LYS A 45 -1.49 6.32 16.27
CA LYS A 45 -0.43 6.87 15.40
C LYS A 45 -0.80 6.83 13.92
N LYS A 46 -1.92 6.17 13.57
CA LYS A 46 -2.29 5.81 12.20
C LYS A 46 -1.12 5.19 11.47
N SER A 47 -0.52 4.15 12.04
CA SER A 47 0.61 3.44 11.44
C SER A 47 0.36 1.95 11.35
N ALA A 48 0.88 1.30 10.31
CA ALA A 48 0.79 -0.15 10.13
C ALA A 48 1.96 -0.67 9.29
N ILE A 49 2.17 -1.99 9.33
CA ILE A 49 3.09 -2.70 8.45
C ILE A 49 2.28 -3.51 7.45
N ALA A 50 2.52 -3.29 6.16
CA ALA A 50 1.99 -4.10 5.08
C ALA A 50 3.02 -5.13 4.63
N ILE A 51 2.61 -6.40 4.58
CA ILE A 51 3.42 -7.50 4.09
C ILE A 51 3.03 -7.80 2.65
N VAL A 52 4.02 -7.85 1.78
CA VAL A 52 3.85 -8.13 0.35
C VAL A 52 4.73 -9.31 -0.07
N PRO A 53 4.43 -9.98 -1.20
CA PRO A 53 5.34 -10.96 -1.78
C PRO A 53 6.72 -10.36 -2.08
N ASP A 54 7.78 -11.15 -1.94
CA ASP A 54 9.17 -10.70 -2.18
C ASP A 54 9.39 -10.10 -3.58
N ASP A 55 8.75 -10.67 -4.60
CA ASP A 55 8.83 -10.19 -5.99
C ASP A 55 8.06 -8.87 -6.22
N GLN A 56 7.15 -8.50 -5.31
CA GLN A 56 6.33 -7.28 -5.41
C GLN A 56 6.80 -6.16 -4.50
N LEU A 57 7.82 -6.36 -3.66
CA LEU A 57 8.34 -5.31 -2.77
C LEU A 57 8.68 -4.02 -3.54
N SER A 58 9.37 -4.13 -4.67
CA SER A 58 9.72 -2.98 -5.50
C SER A 58 8.49 -2.30 -6.13
N LEU A 59 7.47 -3.09 -6.50
CA LEU A 59 6.21 -2.57 -7.04
C LEU A 59 5.40 -1.82 -5.98
N ALA A 60 5.31 -2.40 -4.79
CA ALA A 60 4.60 -1.84 -3.64
C ALA A 60 5.21 -0.52 -3.18
N ILE A 61 6.55 -0.41 -3.16
CA ILE A 61 7.25 0.84 -2.90
C ILE A 61 7.05 1.82 -4.05
N GLY A 62 7.16 1.33 -5.30
CA GLY A 62 7.07 2.12 -6.51
C GLY A 62 8.32 2.95 -6.80
N LYS A 63 8.40 3.53 -8.00
CA LYS A 63 9.53 4.36 -8.42
C LYS A 63 9.71 5.54 -7.47
N LEU A 64 10.90 5.70 -6.88
CA LEU A 64 11.20 6.75 -5.88
C LEU A 64 10.25 6.76 -4.66
N GLY A 65 9.66 5.61 -4.34
CA GLY A 65 8.69 5.47 -3.26
C GLY A 65 7.33 6.10 -3.58
N GLN A 66 7.02 6.37 -4.85
CA GLN A 66 5.81 7.09 -5.23
C GLN A 66 4.54 6.32 -4.84
N ASN A 67 4.52 5.00 -5.00
CA ASN A 67 3.32 4.20 -4.73
C ASN A 67 2.97 4.24 -3.24
N VAL A 68 3.95 3.96 -2.37
CA VAL A 68 3.73 4.04 -0.91
C VAL A 68 3.38 5.46 -0.46
N LYS A 69 3.97 6.51 -1.05
CA LYS A 69 3.62 7.90 -0.74
C LYS A 69 2.17 8.24 -1.10
N LEU A 70 1.71 7.81 -2.28
CA LEU A 70 0.32 7.99 -2.70
C LEU A 70 -0.64 7.19 -1.80
N ALA A 71 -0.28 5.96 -1.44
CA ALA A 71 -1.05 5.14 -0.50
C ALA A 71 -1.19 5.81 0.87
N VAL A 72 -0.11 6.38 1.41
CA VAL A 72 -0.10 7.15 2.66
C VAL A 72 -1.00 8.38 2.56
N GLN A 73 -0.92 9.13 1.46
CA GLN A 73 -1.74 10.32 1.24
C GLN A 73 -3.23 9.98 1.08
N ALA A 74 -3.55 8.90 0.35
CA ALA A 74 -4.92 8.51 0.06
C ALA A 74 -5.62 7.82 1.25
N SER A 75 -4.89 7.00 2.02
CA SER A 75 -5.43 6.32 3.22
C SER A 75 -5.36 7.17 4.48
N GLY A 76 -4.39 8.11 4.56
CA GLY A 76 -4.08 8.85 5.78
C GLY A 76 -3.33 8.03 6.84
N TRP A 77 -2.74 6.89 6.45
CA TRP A 77 -1.94 6.01 7.32
C TRP A 77 -0.47 6.06 6.94
N ASN A 78 0.41 6.02 7.95
CA ASN A 78 1.82 5.73 7.77
C ASN A 78 1.99 4.22 7.52
N ILE A 79 2.45 3.86 6.33
CA ILE A 79 2.54 2.46 5.90
C ILE A 79 4.01 2.11 5.71
N ASP A 80 4.50 1.17 6.50
CA ASP A 80 5.79 0.51 6.27
C ASP A 80 5.56 -0.76 5.45
N ILE A 81 6.39 -1.01 4.45
CA ILE A 81 6.22 -2.14 3.52
C ILE A 81 7.37 -3.10 3.69
N LYS A 82 7.06 -4.36 3.98
CA LYS A 82 8.04 -5.43 4.12
C LYS A 82 7.68 -6.61 3.25
N SER A 83 8.68 -7.31 2.73
CA SER A 83 8.45 -8.59 2.09
C SER A 83 8.29 -9.70 3.12
N GLU A 84 7.75 -10.85 2.71
CA GLU A 84 7.64 -12.04 3.56
C GLU A 84 8.99 -12.44 4.17
N SER A 85 10.05 -12.46 3.36
CA SER A 85 11.40 -12.82 3.83
C SER A 85 11.93 -11.85 4.89
N ILE A 86 11.70 -10.54 4.71
CA ILE A 86 12.09 -9.52 5.69
C ILE A 86 11.27 -9.70 6.97
N ALA A 87 9.95 -9.85 6.85
CA ALA A 87 9.06 -10.05 7.98
C ALA A 87 9.43 -11.29 8.80
N ALA A 88 9.75 -12.41 8.14
CA ALA A 88 10.21 -13.62 8.79
C ALA A 88 11.54 -13.41 9.53
N SER A 89 12.50 -12.71 8.91
CA SER A 89 13.80 -12.43 9.54
C SER A 89 13.70 -11.56 10.80
N GLU A 90 12.71 -10.67 10.85
CA GLU A 90 12.45 -9.79 11.98
C GLU A 90 11.46 -10.37 13.00
N GLY A 91 10.97 -11.60 12.78
CA GLY A 91 10.02 -12.26 13.67
C GLY A 91 8.62 -11.62 13.67
N ILE A 92 8.24 -10.92 12.60
CA ILE A 92 6.92 -10.32 12.46
C ILE A 92 5.92 -11.42 12.14
N ILE A 93 4.96 -11.61 13.04
CA ILE A 93 3.83 -12.52 12.85
C ILE A 93 2.67 -11.73 12.23
N TYR A 94 2.05 -12.29 11.19
CA TYR A 94 0.98 -11.65 10.44
C TYR A 94 -0.09 -12.65 10.00
#